data_AF-A0AB37S6N5-F1
#
_entry.id   AF-A0AB37S6N5-F1
#
_cell.length_a   1.000
_cell.length_b   1.000
_cell.length_c   1.000
_cell.angle_alpha   90.00
_cell.angle_beta   90.00
_cell.angle_gamma   90.00
#
_symmetry.space_group_name_H-M   'P 1'
#
loop_
_entity.id
_entity.type
_entity.pdbx_description
1 polymer ?
#
loop_
_entity_poly.entity_id
_entity_poly.type
_entity_poly.pdbx_seq_one_letter_code
_entity_poly.pdbx_strand_id
1 'polypeptide(L)' 'MKPFDEMLQSGDMVRAPYARLKQWLDTQNPASLAQKAHDAEGVFRRTGITFAVYGDAQAAER' A
#
# COMPACT_ATOMS: atom_id res chain seq x y z
N MET A 1 -23.47 -4.38 -4.29
CA MET A 1 -22.93 -4.59 -2.93
C MET A 1 -21.54 -3.98 -2.89
N LYS A 2 -21.24 -3.11 -1.92
CA LYS A 2 -19.89 -2.51 -1.80
C LYS A 2 -18.95 -3.59 -1.21
N PRO A 3 -17.74 -3.79 -1.76
CA PRO A 3 -16.77 -4.70 -1.15
C PRO A 3 -16.40 -4.21 0.25
N PHE A 4 -15.98 -5.14 1.10
CA PHE A 4 -15.48 -4.82 2.43
C PHE A 4 -14.17 -4.03 2.30
N ASP A 5 -14.09 -2.92 3.04
CA ASP A 5 -12.88 -2.11 3.16
C ASP A 5 -12.25 -2.38 4.53
N GLU A 6 -10.99 -2.82 4.53
CA GLU A 6 -10.23 -3.16 5.73
C GLU A 6 -9.98 -1.94 6.61
N MET A 7 -9.82 -0.75 6.01
CA MET A 7 -9.51 0.49 6.72
C MET A 7 -10.76 1.28 7.06
N LEU A 8 -11.67 1.41 6.09
CA LEU A 8 -12.86 2.25 6.20
C LEU A 8 -14.08 1.40 6.57
N GLN A 9 -14.82 1.83 7.58
CA GLN A 9 -16.14 1.29 7.89
C GLN A 9 -17.17 1.91 6.94
N SER A 10 -18.45 1.65 7.17
CA SER A 10 -19.51 2.40 6.49
C SER A 10 -19.40 3.89 6.85
N GLY A 11 -19.20 4.75 5.84
CA GLY A 11 -18.82 6.15 6.04
C GLY A 11 -17.30 6.35 6.19
N ASP A 12 -16.84 7.59 6.38
CA ASP A 12 -15.39 7.88 6.50
C ASP A 12 -14.78 7.51 7.87
N MET A 13 -15.39 6.57 8.59
CA MET A 13 -14.88 6.09 9.87
C MET A 13 -13.73 5.10 9.65
N VAL A 14 -12.61 5.34 10.32
CA VAL A 14 -11.41 4.50 10.22
C VAL A 14 -11.38 3.50 11.36
N ARG A 15 -11.10 2.23 11.04
CA ARG A 15 -10.97 1.16 12.05
C ARG A 15 -9.74 1.38 12.91
N ALA A 16 -9.84 1.01 14.20
CA ALA A 16 -8.78 1.21 15.19
C ALA A 16 -7.38 0.73 14.75
N PRO A 17 -7.21 -0.44 14.10
CA PRO A 17 -5.89 -0.88 13.64
C PRO A 17 -5.23 0.07 12.63
N TYR A 18 -6.03 0.81 11.85
CA TYR A 18 -5.55 1.72 10.80
C TYR A 18 -5.54 3.19 11.20
N ALA A 19 -5.98 3.54 12.41
CA ALA A 19 -6.09 4.93 12.84
C ALA A 19 -4.77 5.71 12.71
N ARG A 20 -3.66 5.08 13.14
CA ARG A 20 -2.32 5.69 13.03
C ARG A 20 -1.86 5.84 11.58
N LEU A 21 -2.16 4.85 10.74
CA LEU A 21 -1.85 4.91 9.31
C LEU A 21 -2.61 6.06 8.65
N LYS A 22 -3.92 6.17 8.91
CA LYS A 22 -4.76 7.23 8.37
C LYS A 22 -4.27 8.60 8.81
N GLN A 23 -3.96 8.77 10.10
CA GLN A 23 -3.42 10.03 10.62
C GLN A 23 -2.13 10.43 9.88
N TRP A 24 -1.19 9.50 9.71
CA TRP A 24 0.02 9.78 8.95
C TRP A 24 -0.29 10.09 7.48
N LEU A 25 -1.18 9.33 6.84
CA LEU A 25 -1.57 9.50 5.44
C LEU A 25 -2.17 10.89 5.20
N ASP A 26 -2.99 11.38 6.13
CA ASP A 26 -3.63 12.71 6.05
C ASP A 26 -2.62 13.87 6.14
N THR A 27 -1.41 13.62 6.66
CA THR A 27 -0.33 14.61 6.66
C THR A 27 0.50 14.61 5.39
N GLN A 28 0.30 13.66 4.48
CA GLN A 28 1.11 13.53 3.26
C GLN A 28 0.57 14.40 2.12
N ASN A 29 1.48 14.91 1.28
CA ASN A 29 1.11 15.54 0.02
C ASN A 29 0.92 14.46 -1.07
N PRO A 30 -0.27 14.34 -1.70
CA PRO A 30 -0.54 13.35 -2.73
C PRO A 30 0.44 13.39 -3.92
N ALA A 31 0.86 14.58 -4.35
CA ALA A 31 1.81 14.71 -5.46
C ALA A 31 3.19 14.14 -5.10
N SER A 32 3.63 14.33 -3.86
CA SER A 32 4.89 13.78 -3.37
C SER A 32 4.84 12.25 -3.24
N LEU A 33 3.69 11.68 -2.86
CA LEU A 33 3.50 10.22 -2.85
C LEU A 33 3.52 9.64 -4.26
N ALA A 34 2.86 10.30 -5.23
CA ALA A 34 2.87 9.88 -6.63
C ALA A 34 4.30 9.89 -7.20
N GLN A 35 5.09 10.94 -6.93
CA GLN A 35 6.47 11.00 -7.37
C GLN A 35 7.31 9.86 -6.77
N LYS A 36 7.19 9.61 -5.46
CA LYS A 36 7.88 8.48 -4.80
C LYS A 36 7.50 7.13 -5.40
N ALA A 37 6.25 6.94 -5.81
CA ALA A 37 5.81 5.72 -6.48
C ALA A 37 6.50 5.55 -7.85
N HIS A 38 6.59 6.61 -8.66
CA HIS A 38 7.31 6.59 -9.93
C HIS A 38 8.82 6.33 -9.75
N ASP A 39 9.42 6.95 -8.74
CA ASP A 39 10.84 6.76 -8.44
C ASP A 39 11.11 5.31 -8.02
N ALA A 40 10.26 4.75 -7.16
CA ALA A 40 10.32 3.35 -6.75
C ALA A 40 10.20 2.41 -7.95
N GLU A 41 9.26 2.66 -8.87
CA GLU A 41 9.12 1.91 -10.11
C GLU A 41 10.40 1.96 -10.97
N GLY A 42 11.03 3.14 -11.06
CA GLY A 42 12.31 3.31 -11.71
C GLY A 42 13.43 2.48 -11.07
N VAL A 43 13.46 2.42 -9.74
CA VAL A 43 14.40 1.57 -8.99
C VAL A 43 14.13 0.09 -9.27
N PHE A 44 12.88 -0.37 -9.16
CA PHE A 44 12.51 -1.78 -9.44
C PHE A 44 12.94 -2.22 -10.84
N ARG A 45 12.68 -1.39 -11.86
CA ARG A 45 13.09 -1.69 -13.24
C ARG A 45 14.62 -1.75 -13.42
N ARG A 46 15.38 -0.96 -12.66
CA ARG A 46 16.85 -0.89 -12.78
C ARG A 46 17.56 -1.97 -11.98
N THR A 47 17.08 -2.30 -10.79
CA THR A 47 17.71 -3.29 -9.90
C THR A 47 17.26 -4.71 -10.19
N GLY A 48 16.21 -4.89 -11.00
CA GLY A 48 15.64 -6.21 -11.28
C GLY A 48 14.88 -6.81 -10.09
N ILE A 49 14.62 -6.03 -9.03
CA ILE A 49 13.78 -6.46 -7.90
C ILE A 49 12.36 -6.65 -8.44
N THR A 50 12.01 -7.91 -8.64
CA THR A 50 10.66 -8.35 -8.96
C THR A 50 10.03 -8.78 -7.65
N PHE A 51 8.92 -8.16 -7.24
CA PHE A 51 8.05 -8.82 -6.28
C PHE A 51 7.66 -10.15 -6.94
N ALA A 52 7.98 -11.27 -6.31
CA ALA A 52 7.62 -12.58 -6.82
C ALA A 52 6.09 -12.70 -6.85
N VAL A 53 5.47 -12.26 -7.94
CA VAL A 53 4.04 -12.45 -8.19
C VAL A 53 3.91 -13.76 -8.96
N TYR A 54 4.25 -14.85 -8.30
CA TYR A 54 3.76 -16.18 -8.66
C TYR A 54 3.05 -16.70 -7.43
N GLY A 55 1.76 -16.99 -7.58
CA GLY A 55 0.96 -17.70 -6.59
C GLY A 55 1.36 -19.16 -6.50
N ASP A 56 2.65 -19.43 -6.30
CA ASP A 56 3.19 -20.75 -6.06
C ASP A 56 3.67 -20.82 -4.61
N ALA A 57 3.37 -21.93 -3.95
CA ALA A 57 3.31 -22.09 -2.49
C ALA A 57 4.68 -22.02 -1.75
N GLN A 58 5.66 -21.33 -2.31
CA GLN A 58 7.05 -21.24 -1.85
C GLN A 58 7.44 -19.84 -1.34
N ALA A 59 6.51 -18.88 -1.29
CA ALA A 59 6.75 -17.57 -0.69
C ALA A 59 6.52 -17.55 0.84
N ALA A 60 6.85 -18.65 1.52
CA ALA A 60 6.92 -18.69 2.97
C ALA A 60 8.36 -18.35 3.39
N GLU A 61 8.64 -17.06 3.60
CA GLU A 61 9.82 -16.68 4.38
C GLU A 61 9.65 -17.16 5.82
N ARG A 62 10.71 -17.74 6.37
CA ARG A 62 10.89 -18.04 7.79
C ARG A 62 11.40 -16.82 8.54
#